data_AF-U4KSV0-F1
#
_entry.id   AF-U4KSV0-F1
#
_cell.length_a   1.000
_cell.length_b   1.000
_cell.length_c   1.000
_cell.angle_alpha   90.00
_cell.angle_beta   90.00
_cell.angle_gamma   90.00
#
_symmetry.space_group_name_H-M   'P 1'
#
loop_
_entity.id
_entity.type
_entity.pdbx_description
1 polymer ?
#
loop_
_entity_poly.entity_id
_entity_poly.type
_entity_poly.pdbx_seq_one_letter_code
_entity_poly.pdbx_strand_id
1 'polypeptide(L)'
;MISFLKHFNQKIGKTVSLVMVFVLTAYALYRGLSADLKFIDYLIGIIYVVVFSAMILISAVKGKQLLAHLILLIAFYDNSVRAFFDWVFTIGSNEFEFSWQILIMVVISVYLILQIVSLILAGVKLEIKWSKTLGLVALLFVFFALSNSITESVSLILIPLLAVMMYAPLVSTLGVIVTTAAFPINMVYGLFNDQKYTGEGFFTTILATLLLVLAVIHFTKIVKTNKV
;
A
#
# COMPACT_ATOMS: atom_id res chain seq x y z
N MET A 1 12.30 26.37 -10.20
CA MET A 1 11.37 25.24 -9.99
C MET A 1 12.03 24.04 -9.29
N ILE A 2 13.12 23.47 -9.80
CA ILE A 2 13.80 22.29 -9.21
C ILE A 2 14.26 22.55 -7.76
N SER A 3 14.79 23.73 -7.46
CA SER A 3 15.17 24.10 -6.09
C SER A 3 13.97 24.12 -5.13
N PHE A 4 12.79 24.54 -5.58
CA PHE A 4 11.58 24.48 -4.75
C PHE A 4 11.20 23.02 -4.43
N LEU A 5 11.15 22.15 -5.45
CA LEU A 5 10.81 20.74 -5.29
C LEU A 5 11.77 20.02 -4.34
N LYS A 6 13.09 20.25 -4.48
CA LYS A 6 14.10 19.64 -3.63
C LYS A 6 13.95 20.03 -2.15
N HIS A 7 13.57 21.28 -1.87
CA HIS A 7 13.49 21.80 -0.49
C HIS A 7 12.07 21.82 0.08
N PHE A 8 11.06 21.31 -0.64
CA PHE A 8 9.66 21.32 -0.20
C PHE A 8 9.47 20.63 1.17
N ASN A 9 10.01 19.42 1.35
CA ASN A 9 9.98 18.70 2.63
C ASN A 9 10.64 19.50 3.78
N GLN A 10 11.71 20.24 3.49
CA GLN A 10 12.38 21.08 4.49
C GLN A 10 11.51 22.29 4.87
N LYS A 11 10.80 22.89 3.90
CA LYS A 11 9.90 24.02 4.14
C LYS A 11 8.67 23.66 4.96
N ILE A 12 8.11 22.46 4.76
CA ILE A 12 6.98 21.95 5.57
C ILE A 12 7.44 21.62 6.99
N GLY A 13 8.62 21.01 7.11
CA GLY A 13 9.15 20.55 8.40
C GLY A 13 8.65 19.15 8.76
N LYS A 14 9.50 18.43 9.52
CA LYS A 14 9.27 17.01 9.86
C LYS A 14 7.98 16.79 10.66
N THR A 15 7.70 17.66 11.62
CA THR A 15 6.51 17.56 12.48
C THR A 15 5.23 17.71 11.67
N VAL A 16 5.16 18.71 10.78
CA VAL A 16 3.98 18.92 9.93
C VAL A 16 3.79 17.77 8.96
N SER A 17 4.86 17.26 8.33
CA SER A 17 4.77 16.09 7.45
C SER A 17 4.24 14.86 8.20
N LEU A 18 4.68 14.64 9.44
CA LEU A 18 4.19 13.55 10.28
C LEU A 18 2.71 13.74 10.63
N VAL A 19 2.30 14.94 11.05
CA VAL A 19 0.89 15.27 11.32
C VAL A 19 0.03 15.02 10.07
N MET A 20 0.49 15.45 8.90
CA MET A 20 -0.20 15.21 7.63
C MET A 20 -0.35 13.72 7.33
N VAL A 21 0.68 12.91 7.58
CA VAL A 21 0.59 11.44 7.44
C VAL A 21 -0.50 10.89 8.37
N PHE A 22 -0.51 11.29 9.65
CA PHE A 22 -1.54 10.85 10.60
C PHE A 22 -2.95 11.25 10.17
N VAL A 23 -3.14 12.52 9.76
CA VAL A 23 -4.44 13.03 9.32
C VAL A 23 -4.93 12.30 8.07
N LEU A 24 -4.06 12.11 7.07
CA LEU A 24 -4.42 11.41 5.83
C LEU A 24 -4.68 9.91 6.06
N THR A 25 -3.94 9.27 6.98
CA THR A 25 -4.22 7.87 7.37
C THR A 25 -5.55 7.77 8.12
N ALA A 26 -5.84 8.69 9.05
CA ALA A 26 -7.11 8.72 9.78
C ALA A 26 -8.31 8.96 8.84
N TYR A 27 -8.16 9.86 7.87
CA TYR A 27 -9.19 10.10 6.86
C TYR A 27 -9.40 8.87 5.97
N ALA A 28 -8.33 8.18 5.57
CA ALA A 28 -8.42 6.94 4.81
C ALA A 28 -9.13 5.82 5.59
N LEU A 29 -8.82 5.68 6.88
CA LEU A 29 -9.52 4.78 7.80
C LEU A 29 -11.01 5.09 7.87
N TYR A 30 -11.37 6.36 8.07
CA TYR A 30 -12.76 6.80 8.13
C TYR A 30 -13.52 6.44 6.84
N ARG A 31 -12.96 6.77 5.66
CA ARG A 31 -13.60 6.45 4.37
C ARG A 31 -13.72 4.94 4.12
N GLY A 32 -12.71 4.16 4.52
CA GLY A 32 -12.73 2.71 4.38
C GLY A 32 -13.79 2.04 5.24
N LEU A 33 -14.04 2.56 6.45
CA LEU A 33 -15.03 2.03 7.38
C LEU A 33 -16.48 2.42 7.05
N SER A 34 -16.68 3.50 6.28
CA SER A 34 -18.00 3.99 5.87
C SER A 34 -18.56 3.35 4.60
N ALA A 35 -17.88 2.34 4.04
CA ALA A 35 -18.31 1.70 2.79
C ALA A 35 -19.44 0.68 3.06
N ASP A 36 -20.57 0.82 2.35
CA ASP A 36 -21.67 -0.15 2.34
C ASP A 36 -21.26 -1.42 1.59
N LEU A 37 -20.63 -2.34 2.31
CA LEU A 37 -20.19 -3.64 1.81
C LEU A 37 -20.95 -4.77 2.52
N LYS A 38 -21.10 -5.92 1.84
CA LYS A 38 -21.55 -7.15 2.49
C LYS A 38 -20.57 -7.52 3.60
N PHE A 39 -21.03 -8.20 4.65
CA PHE A 39 -20.24 -8.45 5.87
C PHE A 39 -18.83 -9.01 5.62
N ILE A 40 -18.64 -9.94 4.68
CA ILE A 40 -17.32 -10.52 4.40
C ILE A 40 -16.44 -9.62 3.54
N ASP A 41 -17.00 -8.94 2.54
CA ASP A 41 -16.29 -7.90 1.78
C ASP A 41 -15.86 -6.75 2.70
N TYR A 42 -16.69 -6.42 3.69
CA TYR A 42 -16.41 -5.45 4.75
C TYR A 42 -15.25 -5.91 5.66
N LEU A 43 -15.24 -7.16 6.12
CA LEU A 43 -14.14 -7.71 6.93
C LEU A 43 -12.81 -7.72 6.17
N ILE A 44 -12.81 -8.16 4.91
CA ILE A 44 -11.62 -8.14 4.06
C ILE A 44 -11.14 -6.70 3.89
N GLY A 45 -12.05 -5.77 3.56
CA GLY A 45 -11.77 -4.35 3.43
C GLY A 45 -11.15 -3.75 4.69
N ILE A 46 -11.70 -4.05 5.88
CA ILE A 46 -11.15 -3.59 7.16
C ILE A 46 -9.72 -4.10 7.37
N ILE A 47 -9.47 -5.39 7.13
CA ILE A 47 -8.13 -5.96 7.31
C ILE A 47 -7.13 -5.21 6.43
N TYR A 48 -7.47 -4.95 5.17
CA TYR A 48 -6.63 -4.17 4.26
C TYR A 48 -6.36 -2.77 4.81
N VAL A 49 -7.42 -2.03 5.15
CA VAL A 49 -7.31 -0.64 5.63
C VAL A 49 -6.48 -0.57 6.92
N VAL A 50 -6.71 -1.47 7.87
CA VAL A 50 -5.99 -1.51 9.16
C VAL A 50 -4.52 -1.86 8.95
N VAL A 51 -4.21 -2.88 8.15
CA VAL A 51 -2.82 -3.31 7.93
C VAL A 51 -2.03 -2.25 7.17
N PHE A 52 -2.59 -1.64 6.11
CA PHE A 52 -1.92 -0.55 5.40
C PHE A 52 -1.75 0.69 6.29
N SER A 53 -2.73 1.02 7.13
CA SER A 53 -2.59 2.09 8.11
C SER A 53 -1.46 1.81 9.09
N ALA A 54 -1.37 0.58 9.62
CA ALA A 54 -0.26 0.18 10.48
C ALA A 54 1.10 0.30 9.76
N MET A 55 1.18 -0.14 8.49
CA MET A 55 2.39 -0.01 7.67
C MET A 55 2.83 1.45 7.49
N ILE A 56 1.89 2.37 7.25
CA ILE A 56 2.17 3.81 7.13
C ILE A 56 2.70 4.36 8.46
N LEU A 57 2.00 4.09 9.56
CA LEU A 57 2.37 4.59 10.88
C LEU A 57 3.73 4.05 11.33
N ILE A 58 3.98 2.75 11.17
CA ILE A 58 5.29 2.14 11.45
C ILE A 58 6.38 2.81 10.61
N SER A 59 6.12 3.04 9.32
CA SER A 59 7.08 3.71 8.43
C SER A 59 7.37 5.14 8.88
N ALA A 60 6.34 5.91 9.22
CA ALA A 60 6.46 7.29 9.66
C ALA A 60 7.25 7.41 10.98
N VAL A 61 6.91 6.60 11.99
CA VAL A 61 7.58 6.57 13.30
C VAL A 61 9.04 6.14 13.17
N LYS A 62 9.35 5.18 12.28
CA LYS A 62 10.75 4.77 12.00
C LYS A 62 11.51 5.74 11.10
N GLY A 63 10.98 6.92 10.82
CA GLY A 63 11.62 7.95 9.98
C GLY A 63 11.69 7.59 8.50
N LYS A 64 11.01 6.53 8.05
CA LYS A 64 10.90 6.11 6.64
C LYS A 64 9.79 6.90 5.95
N GLN A 65 9.91 8.23 5.97
CA GLN A 65 8.88 9.15 5.48
C GLN A 65 8.50 8.89 4.02
N LEU A 66 9.48 8.64 3.13
CA LEU A 66 9.18 8.34 1.73
C LEU A 66 8.30 7.09 1.58
N LEU A 67 8.54 6.04 2.38
CA LEU A 67 7.75 4.82 2.35
C LEU A 67 6.32 5.08 2.82
N ALA A 68 6.15 5.86 3.91
CA ALA A 68 4.84 6.22 4.42
C ALA A 68 4.00 6.97 3.37
N HIS A 69 4.58 7.96 2.69
CA HIS A 69 3.89 8.73 1.66
C HIS A 69 3.61 7.90 0.40
N LEU A 70 4.53 7.01 0.00
CA LEU A 70 4.29 6.08 -1.11
C LEU A 70 3.14 5.11 -0.81
N ILE A 71 3.10 4.53 0.39
CA ILE A 71 2.00 3.62 0.78
C ILE A 71 0.69 4.39 0.83
N LEU A 72 0.66 5.60 1.40
CA LEU A 72 -0.53 6.46 1.37
C LEU A 72 -1.02 6.67 -0.06
N LEU A 73 -0.14 7.10 -0.96
CA LEU A 73 -0.47 7.38 -2.36
C LEU A 73 -1.02 6.14 -3.07
N ILE A 74 -0.32 5.00 -2.95
CA ILE A 74 -0.63 3.79 -3.71
C ILE A 74 -1.84 3.05 -3.13
N ALA A 75 -1.97 2.96 -1.81
CA ALA A 75 -2.99 2.13 -1.17
C ALA A 75 -4.31 2.87 -0.89
N PHE A 76 -4.30 4.19 -0.72
CA PHE A 76 -5.49 4.96 -0.31
C PHE A 76 -5.87 6.12 -1.23
N TYR A 77 -4.92 6.66 -1.98
CA TYR A 77 -5.11 7.88 -2.77
C TYR A 77 -4.78 7.71 -4.25
N ASP A 78 -4.81 6.48 -4.76
CA ASP A 78 -4.60 6.16 -6.18
C ASP A 78 -5.60 6.89 -7.10
N ASN A 79 -6.87 6.91 -6.68
CA ASN A 79 -7.96 7.61 -7.33
C ASN A 79 -7.77 9.13 -7.28
N SER A 80 -7.09 9.64 -6.26
CA SER A 80 -6.78 11.07 -6.18
C SER A 80 -5.75 11.45 -7.24
N VAL A 81 -4.78 10.57 -7.52
CA VAL A 81 -3.79 10.79 -8.60
C VAL A 81 -4.48 10.79 -9.96
N ARG A 82 -5.39 9.84 -10.19
CA ARG A 82 -6.20 9.80 -11.41
C ARG A 82 -7.02 11.10 -11.55
N ALA A 83 -7.75 11.49 -10.52
CA ALA A 83 -8.53 12.73 -10.52
C ALA A 83 -7.67 13.99 -10.78
N PHE A 84 -6.43 14.02 -10.27
CA PHE A 84 -5.49 15.10 -10.57
C PHE A 84 -5.10 15.14 -12.05
N PHE A 85 -4.74 14.00 -12.65
CA PHE A 85 -4.39 13.95 -14.06
C PHE A 85 -5.59 14.25 -14.95
N ASP A 86 -6.75 13.66 -14.65
CA ASP A 86 -8.00 13.94 -15.36
C ASP A 86 -8.28 15.45 -15.36
N TRP A 87 -8.22 16.09 -14.19
CA TRP A 87 -8.36 17.55 -14.07
C TRP A 87 -7.34 18.30 -14.93
N VAL A 88 -6.05 17.95 -14.86
CA VAL A 88 -4.99 18.61 -15.65
C VAL A 88 -5.26 18.49 -17.16
N PHE A 89 -5.73 17.34 -17.64
CA PHE A 89 -5.99 17.11 -19.06
C PHE A 89 -7.32 17.68 -19.54
N THR A 90 -8.30 17.89 -18.65
CA THR A 90 -9.61 18.49 -18.96
C THR A 90 -9.68 20.00 -18.73
N ILE A 91 -8.61 20.66 -18.25
CA ILE A 91 -8.56 22.11 -17.97
C ILE A 91 -8.87 23.00 -19.21
N GLY A 92 -8.95 22.42 -20.41
CA GLY A 92 -9.37 23.11 -21.64
C GLY A 92 -10.67 22.61 -22.27
N SER A 93 -11.34 21.62 -21.69
CA SER A 93 -12.63 21.12 -22.18
C SER A 93 -13.79 21.66 -21.33
N ASN A 94 -14.94 21.93 -21.97
CA ASN A 94 -16.17 22.35 -21.27
C ASN A 94 -16.83 21.20 -20.47
N GLU A 95 -16.14 20.07 -20.30
CA GLU A 95 -16.69 18.82 -19.74
C GLU A 95 -16.29 18.61 -18.28
N PHE A 96 -15.55 19.54 -17.67
CA PHE A 96 -15.11 19.39 -16.29
C PHE A 96 -16.18 19.84 -15.29
N GLU A 97 -16.77 18.89 -14.57
CA GLU A 97 -17.64 19.16 -13.42
C GLU A 97 -16.81 19.36 -12.15
N PHE A 98 -16.76 20.60 -11.65
CA PHE A 98 -16.09 20.90 -10.39
C PHE A 98 -16.91 20.41 -9.19
N SER A 99 -16.23 19.75 -8.24
CA SER A 99 -16.80 19.45 -6.92
C SER A 99 -15.76 19.66 -5.81
N TRP A 100 -16.23 19.95 -4.59
CA TRP A 100 -15.36 20.06 -3.41
C TRP A 100 -14.55 18.79 -3.14
N GLN A 101 -15.12 17.62 -3.45
CA GLN A 101 -14.43 16.35 -3.33
C GLN A 101 -13.24 16.25 -4.30
N ILE A 102 -13.43 16.67 -5.56
CA ILE A 102 -12.34 16.69 -6.56
C ILE A 102 -11.24 17.66 -6.11
N LEU A 103 -11.60 18.86 -5.61
CA LEU A 103 -10.62 19.81 -5.10
C LEU A 103 -9.76 19.19 -3.97
N ILE A 104 -10.40 18.55 -2.99
CA ILE A 104 -9.69 17.89 -1.89
C ILE A 104 -8.75 16.80 -2.42
N MET A 105 -9.23 15.95 -3.35
CA MET A 105 -8.42 14.91 -3.97
C MET A 105 -7.21 15.48 -4.71
N VAL A 106 -7.40 16.55 -5.49
CA VAL A 106 -6.32 17.27 -6.19
C VAL A 106 -5.30 17.80 -5.19
N VAL A 107 -5.73 18.45 -4.11
CA VAL A 107 -4.83 19.01 -3.09
C VAL A 107 -4.01 17.90 -2.41
N ILE A 108 -4.65 16.79 -2.03
CA ILE A 108 -3.96 15.65 -1.43
C ILE A 108 -2.93 15.06 -2.40
N SER A 109 -3.30 14.87 -3.67
CA SER A 109 -2.40 14.35 -4.70
C SER A 109 -1.19 15.24 -4.91
N VAL A 110 -1.41 16.55 -5.07
CA VAL A 110 -0.31 17.51 -5.24
C VAL A 110 0.61 17.48 -4.02
N TYR A 111 0.07 17.48 -2.81
CA TYR A 111 0.87 17.34 -1.59
C TYR A 111 1.71 16.06 -1.58
N LEU A 112 1.09 14.89 -1.81
CA LEU A 112 1.79 13.60 -1.77
C LEU A 112 2.87 13.51 -2.84
N ILE A 113 2.57 13.93 -4.08
CA ILE A 113 3.53 13.93 -5.19
C ILE A 113 4.71 14.86 -4.87
N LEU A 114 4.44 16.10 -4.43
CA LEU A 114 5.49 17.05 -4.08
C LEU A 114 6.39 16.50 -2.96
N GLN A 115 5.80 15.88 -1.95
CA GLN A 115 6.53 15.32 -0.82
C GLN A 115 7.39 14.11 -1.23
N ILE A 116 6.85 13.20 -2.04
CA ILE A 116 7.59 12.05 -2.60
C ILE A 116 8.75 12.53 -3.46
N VAL A 117 8.49 13.42 -4.42
CA VAL A 117 9.52 13.99 -5.30
C VAL A 117 10.59 14.71 -4.47
N SER A 118 10.19 15.50 -3.48
CA SER A 118 11.13 16.19 -2.59
C SER A 118 12.04 15.22 -1.84
N LEU A 119 11.49 14.13 -1.29
CA LEU A 119 12.27 13.13 -0.57
C LEU A 119 13.22 12.35 -1.48
N ILE A 120 12.82 12.04 -2.71
CA ILE A 120 13.68 11.42 -3.72
C ILE A 120 14.84 12.39 -4.08
N LEU A 121 14.52 13.65 -4.37
CA LEU A 121 15.52 14.68 -4.71
C LEU A 121 16.44 15.05 -3.53
N ALA A 122 15.99 14.82 -2.29
CA ALA A 122 16.81 14.96 -1.09
C ALA A 122 17.84 13.82 -0.93
N GLY A 123 17.84 12.82 -1.81
CA GLY A 123 18.85 11.77 -1.85
C GLY A 123 18.50 10.53 -1.03
N VAL A 124 17.21 10.27 -0.79
CA VAL A 124 16.79 8.97 -0.23
C VAL A 124 17.18 7.88 -1.22
N LYS A 125 18.18 7.07 -0.85
CA LYS A 125 18.66 5.96 -1.67
C LYS A 125 17.69 4.77 -1.58
N LEU A 126 17.37 4.23 -2.75
CA LEU A 126 16.71 2.94 -2.88
C LEU A 126 17.77 1.90 -3.18
N GLU A 127 17.93 0.92 -2.30
CA GLU A 127 18.95 -0.13 -2.45
C GLU A 127 18.32 -1.49 -2.17
N ILE A 128 18.53 -2.43 -3.09
CA ILE A 128 18.11 -3.82 -2.89
C ILE A 128 19.30 -4.57 -2.29
N LYS A 129 19.14 -5.03 -1.05
CA LYS A 129 20.06 -6.00 -0.44
C LYS A 129 19.37 -7.34 -0.29
N TRP A 130 20.12 -8.40 -0.60
CA TRP A 130 19.67 -9.76 -0.36
C TRP A 130 19.31 -9.93 1.12
N SER A 131 18.10 -10.41 1.36
CA SER A 131 17.56 -10.66 2.69
C SER A 131 16.48 -11.75 2.60
N LYS A 132 16.16 -12.38 3.74
CA LYS A 132 15.06 -13.36 3.82
C LYS A 132 13.72 -12.74 3.38
N THR A 133 13.53 -11.45 3.64
CA THR A 133 12.35 -10.70 3.19
C THR A 133 12.30 -10.54 1.67
N LEU A 134 13.44 -10.25 1.01
CA LEU A 134 13.49 -10.22 -0.46
C LEU A 134 13.14 -11.58 -1.06
N GLY A 135 13.61 -12.68 -0.44
CA GLY A 135 13.23 -14.03 -0.83
C GLY A 135 11.72 -14.28 -0.76
N LEU A 136 11.07 -13.83 0.32
CA LEU A 136 9.60 -13.91 0.44
C LEU A 136 8.87 -13.08 -0.61
N VAL A 137 9.35 -11.85 -0.90
CA VAL A 137 8.75 -11.00 -1.94
C VAL A 137 8.94 -11.62 -3.33
N ALA A 138 10.10 -12.23 -3.62
CA ALA A 138 10.34 -12.93 -4.87
C ALA A 138 9.42 -14.17 -5.03
N LEU A 139 9.24 -14.96 -3.96
CA LEU A 139 8.30 -16.08 -3.96
C LEU A 139 6.86 -15.61 -4.18
N LEU A 140 6.47 -14.51 -3.54
CA LEU A 140 5.16 -13.88 -3.75
C LEU A 140 4.97 -13.43 -5.20
N PHE A 141 5.99 -12.84 -5.82
CA PHE A 141 5.95 -12.45 -7.22
C PHE A 141 5.75 -13.65 -8.14
N VAL A 142 6.51 -14.74 -7.94
CA VAL A 142 6.37 -15.97 -8.72
C VAL A 142 4.96 -16.53 -8.57
N PHE A 143 4.43 -16.57 -7.33
CA PHE A 143 3.07 -17.02 -7.07
C PHE A 143 2.02 -16.19 -7.85
N PHE A 144 2.11 -14.86 -7.81
CA PHE A 144 1.18 -14.00 -8.54
C PHE A 144 1.36 -14.10 -10.06
N ALA A 145 2.60 -14.17 -10.55
CA ALA A 145 2.86 -14.29 -11.98
C ALA A 145 2.31 -15.59 -12.59
N LEU A 146 2.14 -16.63 -11.77
CA LEU A 146 1.49 -17.89 -12.18
C LEU A 146 -0.04 -17.83 -12.10
N SER A 147 -0.60 -16.94 -11.28
CA SER A 147 -2.04 -16.90 -10.99
C SER A 147 -2.77 -15.74 -11.68
N ASN A 148 -2.05 -14.67 -12.02
CA ASN A 148 -2.56 -13.40 -12.50
C ASN A 148 -1.75 -12.89 -13.71
N SER A 149 -2.21 -11.80 -14.32
CA SER A 149 -1.40 -11.09 -15.32
C SER A 149 -0.11 -10.52 -14.71
N ILE A 150 0.93 -10.32 -15.52
CA ILE A 150 2.19 -9.72 -15.06
C ILE A 150 1.94 -8.32 -14.46
N THR A 151 1.07 -7.51 -15.09
CA THR A 151 0.75 -6.16 -14.62
C THR A 151 0.12 -6.17 -13.23
N GLU A 152 -0.86 -7.06 -13.03
CA GLU A 152 -1.50 -7.23 -11.72
C GLU A 152 -0.51 -7.75 -10.68
N SER A 153 0.33 -8.72 -11.05
CA SER A 153 1.39 -9.25 -10.19
C SER A 153 2.34 -8.15 -9.71
N VAL A 154 2.79 -7.28 -10.62
CA VAL A 154 3.63 -6.12 -10.29
C VAL A 154 2.91 -5.18 -9.33
N SER A 155 1.63 -4.89 -9.56
CA SER A 155 0.85 -4.01 -8.69
C SER A 155 0.74 -4.55 -7.26
N LEU A 156 0.53 -5.87 -7.12
CA LEU A 156 0.37 -6.54 -5.83
C LEU A 156 1.70 -6.59 -5.04
N ILE A 157 2.84 -6.72 -5.72
CA ILE A 157 4.14 -6.76 -5.04
C ILE A 157 4.79 -5.39 -4.82
N LEU A 158 4.22 -4.32 -5.40
CA LEU A 158 4.86 -3.00 -5.43
C LEU A 158 5.17 -2.49 -4.02
N ILE A 159 4.19 -2.51 -3.12
CA ILE A 159 4.38 -2.05 -1.74
C ILE A 159 5.38 -2.94 -0.96
N PRO A 160 5.24 -4.29 -0.95
CA PRO A 160 6.24 -5.17 -0.35
C PRO A 160 7.66 -4.93 -0.87
N LEU A 161 7.82 -4.72 -2.18
CA LEU A 161 9.11 -4.50 -2.85
C LEU A 161 9.71 -3.15 -2.45
N LEU A 162 8.94 -2.06 -2.50
CA LEU A 162 9.39 -0.72 -2.06
C LEU A 162 9.84 -0.75 -0.59
N ALA A 163 9.13 -1.48 0.26
CA ALA A 163 9.51 -1.63 1.66
C ALA A 163 10.85 -2.38 1.82
N VAL A 164 11.16 -3.39 0.98
CA VAL A 164 12.49 -4.03 0.97
C VAL A 164 13.56 -3.04 0.51
N MET A 165 13.32 -2.32 -0.60
CA MET A 165 14.25 -1.33 -1.17
C MET A 165 14.59 -0.20 -0.18
N MET A 166 13.74 0.02 0.82
CA MET A 166 13.89 1.04 1.85
C MET A 166 14.32 0.49 3.22
N TYR A 167 14.70 -0.79 3.29
CA TYR A 167 15.14 -1.47 4.52
C TYR A 167 14.06 -1.48 5.62
N ALA A 168 12.80 -1.71 5.25
CA ALA A 168 11.68 -1.83 6.15
C ALA A 168 11.11 -3.27 6.13
N PRO A 169 11.84 -4.27 6.67
CA PRO A 169 11.47 -5.69 6.55
C PRO A 169 10.12 -6.00 7.22
N LEU A 170 9.80 -5.31 8.32
CA LEU A 170 8.51 -5.44 9.01
C LEU A 170 7.35 -5.00 8.11
N VAL A 171 7.48 -3.84 7.48
CA VAL A 171 6.47 -3.25 6.57
C VAL A 171 6.31 -4.12 5.33
N SER A 172 7.42 -4.59 4.77
CA SER A 172 7.39 -5.51 3.62
C SER A 172 6.66 -6.81 3.94
N THR A 173 6.93 -7.39 5.11
CA THR A 173 6.29 -8.65 5.53
C THR A 173 4.80 -8.46 5.82
N LEU A 174 4.39 -7.32 6.41
CA LEU A 174 2.98 -6.95 6.51
C LEU A 174 2.31 -6.82 5.14
N GLY A 175 3.02 -6.24 4.16
CA GLY A 175 2.56 -6.20 2.78
C GLY A 175 2.33 -7.60 2.20
N VAL A 176 3.26 -8.54 2.40
CA VAL A 176 3.08 -9.94 1.96
C VAL A 176 1.87 -10.58 2.63
N ILE A 177 1.70 -10.38 3.95
CA ILE A 177 0.56 -10.90 4.72
C ILE A 177 -0.75 -10.37 4.14
N VAL A 178 -0.88 -9.06 3.96
CA VAL A 178 -2.14 -8.46 3.51
C VAL A 178 -2.51 -8.90 2.09
N THR A 179 -1.53 -9.03 1.19
CA THR A 179 -1.77 -9.47 -0.18
C THR A 179 -2.12 -10.95 -0.30
N THR A 180 -1.71 -11.78 0.67
CA THR A 180 -1.97 -13.23 0.65
C THR A 180 -3.16 -13.64 1.49
N ALA A 181 -3.56 -12.84 2.49
CA ALA A 181 -4.64 -13.17 3.42
C ALA A 181 -6.01 -13.31 2.74
N ALA A 182 -6.28 -12.59 1.64
CA ALA A 182 -7.57 -12.69 0.95
C ALA A 182 -7.84 -14.06 0.34
N PHE A 183 -6.81 -14.82 -0.07
CA PHE A 183 -6.99 -16.13 -0.71
C PHE A 183 -7.70 -17.15 0.21
N PRO A 184 -7.17 -17.47 1.41
CA PRO A 184 -7.85 -18.39 2.31
C PRO A 184 -9.20 -17.85 2.79
N ILE A 185 -9.36 -16.53 2.97
CA ILE A 185 -10.65 -15.95 3.38
C ILE A 185 -11.70 -16.15 2.28
N ASN A 186 -11.34 -15.87 1.03
CA ASN A 186 -12.22 -16.06 -0.12
C ASN A 186 -12.58 -17.54 -0.31
N MET A 187 -11.63 -18.46 -0.08
CA MET A 187 -11.91 -19.90 -0.12
C MET A 187 -12.92 -20.33 0.93
N VAL A 188 -12.71 -19.94 2.18
CA VAL A 188 -13.66 -20.23 3.26
C VAL A 188 -15.03 -19.65 2.93
N TYR A 189 -15.08 -18.42 2.41
CA TYR A 189 -16.33 -17.80 1.98
C TYR A 189 -17.04 -18.54 0.84
N GLY A 190 -16.31 -18.95 -0.20
CA GLY A 190 -16.89 -19.69 -1.31
C GLY A 190 -17.44 -21.05 -0.88
N LEU A 191 -16.75 -21.73 0.06
CA LEU A 191 -17.24 -22.99 0.65
C LEU A 191 -18.54 -22.81 1.43
N PHE A 192 -18.72 -21.68 2.15
CA PHE A 192 -19.96 -21.39 2.85
C PHE A 192 -21.13 -20.98 1.94
N ASN A 193 -20.86 -20.62 0.70
CA ASN A 193 -21.87 -20.18 -0.28
C ASN A 193 -22.04 -21.17 -1.44
N ASP A 194 -21.69 -22.44 -1.23
CA ASP A 194 -21.81 -23.52 -2.21
C ASP A 194 -21.15 -23.21 -3.58
N GLN A 195 -20.10 -22.37 -3.59
CA GLN A 195 -19.35 -22.10 -4.81
C GLN A 195 -18.48 -23.30 -5.16
N LYS A 196 -18.58 -23.75 -6.41
CA LYS A 196 -17.72 -24.84 -6.92
C LYS A 196 -16.29 -24.33 -7.08
N TYR A 197 -15.37 -24.89 -6.30
CA TYR A 197 -13.94 -24.67 -6.47
C TYR A 197 -13.38 -25.55 -7.59
N THR A 198 -12.64 -24.94 -8.51
CA THR A 198 -11.81 -25.68 -9.46
C THR A 198 -10.59 -26.26 -8.73
N GLY A 199 -10.01 -27.34 -9.26
CA GLY A 199 -8.77 -27.91 -8.72
C GLY A 199 -7.61 -26.90 -8.69
N GLU A 200 -7.56 -26.01 -9.68
CA GLU A 200 -6.62 -24.89 -9.74
C GLU A 200 -6.85 -23.88 -8.61
N GLY A 201 -8.10 -23.46 -8.37
CA GLY A 201 -8.42 -22.52 -7.29
C GLY A 201 -8.08 -23.06 -5.90
N PHE A 202 -8.25 -24.37 -5.70
CA PHE A 202 -7.85 -25.05 -4.47
C PHE A 202 -6.33 -25.07 -4.29
N PHE A 203 -5.59 -25.42 -5.35
CA PHE A 203 -4.12 -25.43 -5.33
C PHE A 203 -3.53 -24.04 -5.07
N THR A 204 -4.04 -23.01 -5.75
CA THR A 204 -3.63 -21.61 -5.56
C THR A 204 -3.86 -21.15 -4.12
N THR A 205 -4.98 -21.56 -3.52
CA THR A 205 -5.26 -21.18 -2.12
C THR A 205 -4.33 -21.89 -1.13
N ILE A 206 -3.99 -23.17 -1.34
CA ILE A 206 -3.02 -23.87 -0.51
C ILE A 206 -1.67 -23.16 -0.56
N LEU A 207 -1.18 -22.83 -1.75
CA LEU A 207 0.08 -22.10 -1.91
C LEU A 207 0.05 -20.73 -1.22
N ALA A 208 -1.03 -19.97 -1.40
CA ALA A 208 -1.22 -18.69 -0.73
C ALA A 208 -1.23 -18.84 0.79
N THR A 209 -1.86 -19.89 1.31
CA THR A 209 -1.91 -20.18 2.75
C THR A 209 -0.53 -20.53 3.30
N LEU A 210 0.26 -21.32 2.57
CA LEU A 210 1.65 -21.63 2.96
C LEU A 210 2.51 -20.36 2.97
N LEU A 211 2.38 -19.50 1.95
CA LEU A 211 3.07 -18.20 1.91
C LEU A 211 2.66 -17.30 3.07
N LEU A 212 1.37 -17.24 3.40
CA LEU A 212 0.84 -16.51 4.54
C LEU A 212 1.44 -17.01 5.86
N VAL A 213 1.47 -18.33 6.07
CA VAL A 213 2.08 -18.94 7.28
C VAL A 213 3.57 -18.60 7.37
N LEU A 214 4.32 -18.71 6.27
CA LEU A 214 5.73 -18.33 6.23
C LEU A 214 5.92 -16.85 6.54
N ALA A 215 5.07 -15.98 6.00
CA ALA A 215 5.11 -14.54 6.25
C ALA A 215 4.78 -14.20 7.70
N VAL A 216 3.80 -14.87 8.32
CA VAL A 216 3.46 -14.70 9.75
C VAL A 216 4.59 -15.18 10.66
N ILE A 217 5.20 -16.34 10.37
CA ILE A 217 6.37 -16.83 11.12
C ILE A 217 7.54 -15.85 10.98
N HIS A 218 7.77 -15.32 9.78
CA HIS A 218 8.83 -14.33 9.56
C HIS A 218 8.52 -13.01 10.29
N PHE A 219 7.28 -12.54 10.24
CA PHE A 219 6.82 -11.35 10.95
C PHE A 219 7.06 -11.46 12.46
N THR A 220 6.62 -12.56 13.07
CA THR A 220 6.80 -12.79 14.51
C THR A 220 8.29 -12.86 14.90
N LYS A 221 9.14 -13.45 14.06
CA LYS A 221 10.60 -13.43 14.24
C LYS A 221 11.15 -12.00 14.16
N ILE A 222 10.77 -11.21 13.16
CA ILE A 222 11.19 -9.81 13.01
C ILE A 222 10.80 -8.98 14.24
N VAL A 223 9.57 -9.14 14.73
CA VAL A 223 9.07 -8.42 15.92
C VAL A 223 9.84 -8.82 17.18
N LYS A 224 10.11 -10.12 17.37
CA LYS A 224 10.88 -10.62 18.52
C LYS A 224 12.34 -10.17 18.51
N THR A 225 12.97 -10.15 17.34
CA THR A 225 14.39 -9.77 17.21
C THR A 225 14.59 -8.26 17.25
N ASN A 226 13.67 -7.49 16.67
CA ASN A 226 13.68 -6.03 16.74
C ASN A 226 12.94 -5.54 17.99
N LYS A 227 13.27 -6.06 19.18
CA LYS A 227 12.75 -5.48 20.45
C LYS A 227 12.85 -3.96 20.33
N VAL A 228 11.67 -3.33 20.25
CA VAL A 228 11.51 -1.88 20.32
C VAL A 228 12.03 -1.42 21.66
#